data_AF-A0A433KCT5-F1
#
_entry.id   AF-A0A433KCT5-F1
#
_cell.length_a   1.000
_cell.length_b   1.000
_cell.length_c   1.000
_cell.angle_alpha   90.00
_cell.angle_beta   90.00
_cell.angle_gamma   90.00
#
_symmetry.space_group_name_H-M   'P 1'
#
loop_
_entity.id
_entity.type
_entity.pdbx_description
1 polymer ?
#
loop_
_entity_poly.entity_id
_entity_poly.type
_entity_poly.pdbx_seq_one_letter_code
_entity_poly.pdbx_strand_id
1 'polypeptide(L)'
;MSRENWLLIQRNKNFNVNIYRSGLVALIFSLLISGVIGVLIFYLYLHQPERDYYATSGVTPPVKLKSIPTPNESSVPLLEPDPPTDDVPRIIPQ
;
A
#
# COMPACT_ATOMS: atom_id res chain seq x y z
N MET A 1 -51.63 -18.08 30.81
CA MET A 1 -50.22 -18.05 30.38
C MET A 1 -49.43 -18.95 31.33
N SER A 2 -48.78 -20.01 30.85
CA SER A 2 -48.03 -20.94 31.72
C SER A 2 -46.67 -20.34 32.13
N ARG A 3 -46.17 -20.74 33.30
CA ARG A 3 -44.86 -20.30 33.82
C ARG A 3 -43.71 -20.68 32.86
N GLU A 4 -43.85 -21.81 32.18
CA GLU A 4 -42.92 -22.29 31.15
C GLU A 4 -42.85 -21.36 29.95
N ASN A 5 -44.01 -20.90 29.44
CA ASN A 5 -44.06 -19.95 28.32
C ASN A 5 -43.40 -18.62 28.69
N TRP A 6 -43.57 -18.16 29.94
CA TRP A 6 -42.93 -16.93 30.42
C TRP A 6 -41.40 -17.06 30.48
N LEU A 7 -40.87 -18.16 31.01
CA LEU A 7 -39.42 -18.43 31.06
C LEU A 7 -38.81 -18.56 29.66
N LEU A 8 -39.53 -19.15 28.71
CA LEU A 8 -39.09 -19.28 27.32
C LEU A 8 -38.98 -17.90 26.64
N ILE A 9 -39.97 -17.02 26.83
CA ILE A 9 -39.95 -15.64 26.32
C ILE A 9 -38.78 -14.86 26.93
N GLN A 10 -38.57 -14.97 28.25
CA GLN A 10 -37.48 -14.28 28.94
C GLN A 10 -36.10 -14.72 28.42
N ARG A 11 -35.90 -16.03 28.23
CA ARG A 11 -34.65 -16.59 27.71
C ARG A 11 -34.37 -16.14 26.28
N ASN A 12 -35.38 -16.17 25.41
CA ASN A 12 -35.25 -15.69 24.03
C ASN A 12 -34.95 -14.18 23.97
N LYS A 13 -35.55 -13.38 24.85
CA LYS A 13 -35.25 -11.95 24.93
C LYS A 13 -33.80 -11.69 25.34
N ASN A 14 -33.31 -12.39 26.37
CA ASN A 14 -31.91 -12.28 26.82
C ASN A 14 -30.92 -12.76 25.75
N PHE A 15 -31.24 -13.85 25.05
CA PHE A 15 -30.43 -14.35 23.94
C PHE A 15 -30.31 -13.31 22.82
N ASN A 16 -31.43 -12.72 22.38
CA ASN A 16 -31.41 -11.66 21.37
C ASN A 16 -30.60 -10.45 21.83
N VAL A 17 -30.85 -9.93 23.04
CA VAL A 17 -30.13 -8.75 23.56
C VAL A 17 -28.62 -8.99 23.62
N ASN A 18 -28.19 -10.16 24.08
CA ASN A 18 -26.77 -10.49 24.16
C ASN A 18 -26.13 -10.60 22.76
N ILE A 19 -26.81 -11.22 21.80
CA ILE A 19 -26.31 -11.32 20.42
C ILE A 19 -26.19 -9.93 19.77
N TYR A 20 -27.21 -9.08 19.91
CA TYR A 20 -27.14 -7.73 19.36
C TYR A 20 -26.02 -6.91 19.99
N ARG A 21 -25.80 -7.03 21.31
CA ARG A 21 -24.70 -6.34 22.01
C ARG A 21 -23.34 -6.85 21.55
N SER A 22 -23.15 -8.16 21.46
CA SER A 22 -21.89 -8.75 20.98
C SER A 22 -21.63 -8.38 19.52
N GLY A 23 -22.65 -8.41 18.67
CA GLY A 23 -22.56 -7.98 17.27
C GLY A 23 -22.22 -6.50 17.14
N LEU A 24 -22.84 -5.64 17.96
CA LEU A 24 -22.55 -4.21 17.99
C LEU A 24 -21.10 -3.94 18.44
N VAL A 25 -20.63 -4.63 19.49
CA VAL A 25 -19.25 -4.50 19.97
C VAL A 25 -18.27 -4.96 18.89
N ALA A 26 -18.54 -6.08 18.22
CA ALA A 26 -17.71 -6.57 17.12
C ALA A 26 -17.67 -5.58 15.95
N LEU A 27 -18.80 -4.95 15.61
CA LEU A 27 -18.89 -3.94 14.56
C LEU A 27 -18.09 -2.69 14.92
N ILE A 28 -18.22 -2.19 16.15
CA ILE A 28 -17.43 -1.05 16.65
C ILE A 28 -15.93 -1.38 16.60
N PHE A 29 -15.53 -2.57 17.07
CA PHE A 29 -14.14 -3.00 17.02
C PHE A 29 -13.61 -3.08 15.58
N SER A 30 -14.39 -3.65 14.66
CA SER A 30 -14.05 -3.73 13.24
C SER A 30 -13.85 -2.34 12.62
N LEU A 31 -14.74 -1.39 12.95
CA LEU A 31 -14.65 -0.02 12.47
C LEU A 31 -13.39 0.68 13.02
N LEU A 32 -13.10 0.51 14.32
CA LEU A 32 -11.90 1.06 14.95
C LEU A 32 -10.63 0.51 14.31
N ILE A 33 -10.54 -0.81 14.11
CA ILE A 33 -9.38 -1.45 13.45
C ILE A 33 -9.22 -0.90 12.03
N SER A 34 -10.32 -0.81 11.27
CA SER A 34 -10.29 -0.27 9.91
C SER A 34 -9.81 1.18 9.89
N GLY A 35 -10.25 2.01 10.83
CA GLY A 35 -9.77 3.39 10.99
C GLY A 35 -8.29 3.46 11.31
N VAL A 36 -7.81 2.65 12.25
CA VAL A 36 -6.39 2.57 12.62
C VAL A 36 -5.53 2.16 11.43
N ILE A 37 -5.95 1.14 10.67
CA ILE A 37 -5.26 0.70 9.46
C ILE A 37 -5.21 1.82 8.43
N GLY A 38 -6.32 2.54 8.22
CA GLY A 38 -6.37 3.68 7.30
C GLY A 38 -5.38 4.78 7.68
N VAL A 39 -5.33 5.15 8.97
CA VAL A 39 -4.38 6.14 9.48
C VAL A 39 -2.93 5.67 9.31
N LEU A 40 -2.63 4.40 9.57
CA LEU A 40 -1.30 3.83 9.38
C LEU A 40 -0.84 3.87 7.92
N ILE A 41 -1.72 3.48 6.99
CA ILE A 41 -1.43 3.54 5.55
C ILE A 41 -1.15 4.99 5.13
N PHE A 42 -1.99 5.92 5.59
CA PHE A 42 -1.81 7.34 5.30
C PHE A 42 -0.49 7.89 5.87
N TYR A 43 -0.16 7.53 7.10
CA TYR A 43 1.10 7.90 7.74
C TYR A 43 2.32 7.40 6.95
N LEU A 44 2.29 6.11 6.54
CA LEU A 44 3.36 5.52 5.73
C LEU A 44 3.50 6.19 4.37
N TYR A 45 2.39 6.54 3.74
CA TYR A 45 2.40 7.26 2.47
C TYR A 45 3.06 8.63 2.58
N LEU A 46 2.75 9.39 3.63
CA LEU A 46 3.36 10.71 3.85
C LEU A 46 4.85 10.65 4.23
N HIS A 47 5.28 9.57 4.87
CA HIS A 47 6.68 9.39 5.30
C HIS A 47 7.47 8.50 4.35
N GLN A 48 6.94 8.19 3.17
CA GLN A 48 7.65 7.41 2.18
C GLN A 48 8.87 8.23 1.71
N PRO A 49 10.10 7.69 1.81
CA PRO A 49 11.28 8.40 1.32
C PRO A 49 11.16 8.59 -0.19
N GLU A 50 11.74 9.69 -0.69
CA GLU A 50 11.85 9.89 -2.13
C GLU A 50 12.54 8.68 -2.77
N ARG A 51 11.97 8.18 -3.87
CA ARG A 51 12.54 7.04 -4.57
C ARG A 51 13.85 7.47 -5.23
N ASP A 52 14.92 6.77 -4.90
CA ASP A 52 16.18 6.87 -5.61
C ASP A 52 16.05 6.21 -6.99
N TYR A 53 16.49 6.92 -8.02
CA TYR A 53 16.57 6.42 -9.38
C TYR A 53 18.05 6.32 -9.79
N TYR A 54 18.40 5.30 -10.57
CA TYR A 54 19.77 5.09 -11.05
C TYR A 54 19.75 4.80 -12.55
N ALA A 55 20.66 5.43 -13.29
CA ALA A 55 20.93 5.09 -14.69
C ALA A 55 22.14 4.15 -14.77
N THR A 56 22.08 3.17 -15.67
CA THR A 56 23.20 2.27 -15.96
C THR A 56 23.29 2.02 -17.46
N SER A 57 24.50 2.16 -18.01
CA SER A 57 24.82 1.84 -19.41
C SER A 57 25.50 0.47 -19.55
N GLY A 58 25.67 -0.28 -18.45
CA GLY A 58 26.37 -1.57 -18.43
C GLY A 58 27.90 -1.48 -18.58
N VAL A 59 28.44 -0.29 -18.88
CA VAL A 59 29.88 -0.01 -18.97
C VAL A 59 30.37 0.82 -17.77
N THR A 60 29.52 1.72 -17.25
CA THR A 60 29.85 2.59 -16.11
C THR A 60 29.08 2.19 -14.84
N PRO A 61 29.61 2.49 -13.64
CA PRO A 61 28.87 2.29 -12.39
C PRO A 61 27.53 3.05 -12.39
N PRO A 62 26.49 2.53 -11.71
CA PRO A 62 25.18 3.18 -11.70
C PRO A 62 25.25 4.61 -11.16
N VAL A 63 24.76 5.56 -11.95
CA VAL A 63 24.74 6.98 -11.57
C VAL A 63 23.40 7.30 -10.92
N LYS A 64 23.42 7.87 -9.70
CA LYS A 64 22.21 8.31 -8.99
C LYS A 64 21.60 9.51 -9.70
N LEU A 65 20.36 9.37 -10.15
CA LEU A 65 19.59 10.39 -10.83
C LEU A 65 18.89 11.31 -9.83
N LYS A 66 18.72 12.57 -10.22
CA LYS A 66 17.88 13.53 -9.50
C LYS A 66 16.42 13.31 -9.92
N SER A 67 15.57 12.96 -8.98
CA SER A 67 14.13 12.89 -9.20
C SER A 67 13.59 14.29 -9.51
N ILE A 68 12.62 14.36 -10.43
CA ILE A 68 11.85 15.58 -10.69
C ILE A 68 10.36 15.26 -10.54
N PRO A 69 9.56 16.18 -9.97
CA PRO A 69 8.15 15.93 -9.68
C PRO A 69 7.26 16.03 -10.92
N THR A 70 7.75 16.65 -12.00
CA THR A 70 7.00 16.89 -13.23
C THR A 70 7.60 16.12 -14.40
N PRO A 71 6.78 15.63 -15.35
CA PRO A 71 7.28 15.11 -16.61
C PRO A 71 8.16 16.12 -17.35
N ASN A 72 9.11 15.62 -18.13
CA ASN A 72 9.88 16.48 -19.02
C ASN A 72 9.03 16.85 -20.24
N GLU A 73 8.49 18.07 -20.24
CA GLU A 73 7.73 18.62 -21.38
C GLU A 73 8.62 19.31 -22.42
N SER A 74 9.95 19.30 -22.23
CA SER A 74 10.88 19.90 -23.18
C SER A 74 11.31 18.90 -24.27
N SER A 75 11.71 19.42 -25.43
CA SER A 75 12.30 18.63 -26.51
C SER A 75 13.76 18.22 -26.23
N VAL A 76 14.32 18.61 -25.07
CA VAL A 76 15.68 18.31 -24.68
C VAL A 76 15.68 17.14 -23.70
N PRO A 77 16.41 16.05 -23.98
CA PRO A 77 16.54 14.95 -23.03
C PRO A 77 17.23 15.40 -21.74
N LEU A 78 16.77 14.88 -20.59
CA LEU A 78 17.32 15.23 -19.27
C LEU A 78 18.69 14.61 -19.01
N LEU A 79 19.01 13.53 -19.71
CA LEU A 79 20.27 12.82 -19.59
C LEU A 79 21.17 13.21 -20.74
N GLU A 80 22.47 13.29 -20.47
CA GLU A 80 23.48 13.44 -21.50
C GLU A 80 23.46 12.20 -22.41
N PRO A 81 23.79 12.35 -23.71
CA PRO A 81 23.93 11.22 -24.61
C PRO A 81 24.94 10.23 -24.05
N ASP A 82 24.65 8.93 -24.19
CA ASP A 82 25.61 7.89 -23.83
C ASP A 82 26.93 8.09 -24.61
N PRO A 83 28.07 7.77 -24.01
CA PRO A 83 29.34 7.82 -24.71
C PRO A 83 29.26 6.93 -25.98
N PRO A 84 29.88 7.37 -27.09
CA PRO A 84 29.90 6.58 -28.31
C PRO A 84 30.44 5.19 -27.99
N THR A 85 29.63 4.17 -28.27
CA THR A 85 30.08 2.78 -28.17
C THR A 85 31.07 2.58 -29.31
N ASP A 86 32.35 2.37 -29.00
CA ASP A 86 33.30 1.91 -30.00
C ASP A 86 32.71 0.65 -30.65
N ASP A 87 32.66 0.62 -31.99
CA ASP A 87 32.19 -0.49 -32.83
C ASP A 87 33.09 -1.74 -32.72
N VAL A 88 33.49 -2.12 -31.50
CA VAL A 88 34.24 -3.34 -31.24
C VAL A 88 33.25 -4.50 -31.39
N PRO A 89 33.39 -5.35 -32.42
CA PRO A 89 32.49 -6.47 -32.63
C PRO A 89 32.55 -7.38 -31.39
N ARG A 90 31.44 -7.46 -30.65
CA ARG A 90 31.29 -8.42 -29.55
C ARG A 90 31.30 -9.83 -30.14
N ILE A 91 32.39 -10.56 -29.94
CA ILE A 91 32.51 -11.96 -30.30
C ILE A 91 31.63 -12.76 -29.33
N ILE A 92 30.55 -13.35 -29.83
CA ILE A 92 29.72 -14.28 -29.05
C ILE A 92 30.35 -15.67 -29.17
N PRO A 93 30.80 -16.29 -28.07
CA PRO A 93 31.33 -17.66 -28.13
C PRO A 93 30.21 -18.65 -28.50
N GLN A 94 30.53 -19.62 -29.36
CA GLN A 94 29.64 -20.72 -29.76
C GLN A 94 29.63 -21.83 -28.70
#